data_AF-K1YSR1-F1
#
_entry.id   AF-K1YSR1-F1
#
_cell.length_a   1.000
_cell.length_b   1.000
_cell.length_c   1.000
_cell.angle_alpha   90.00
_cell.angle_beta   90.00
_cell.angle_gamma   90.00
#
_symmetry.space_group_name_H-M   'P 1'
#
loop_
_entity.id
_entity.type
_entity.pdbx_description
1 polymer ?
#
loop_
_entity_poly.entity_id
_entity_poly.type
_entity_poly.pdbx_seq_one_letter_code
_entity_poly.pdbx_strand_id
1 'polypeptide(L)'
;ENFCVFPSIRLLPPTIDLLMLDPDLNIRGLLCSDHINTISDTEAYTQLAKRHHLSCFIGGFEVNDILEGLVSLVKQIRNNESHFDDTSAFSYSSADNRKARKMVSEVFFAVDTDWRGLGTIERSGFVIRDELSLYDATKRFNVRFEEGQESCMCQCNAIISGRGLPPDCPSFGMVCTPKNPVGPCMISNEGICHSYYKYNVPAHRAAHA
;
A
#
# COMPACT_ATOMS: atom_id res chain seq x y z
N GLU A 1 -25.71 -2.75 20.15
CA GLU A 1 -24.68 -3.35 21.05
C GLU A 1 -23.99 -4.61 20.46
N ASN A 2 -24.43 -5.08 19.29
CA ASN A 2 -23.93 -6.26 18.57
C ASN A 2 -22.98 -5.91 17.41
N PHE A 3 -22.40 -4.71 17.42
CA PHE A 3 -21.43 -4.27 16.41
C PHE A 3 -20.06 -4.10 17.06
N CYS A 4 -19.05 -4.72 16.46
CA CYS A 4 -17.64 -4.54 16.75
C CYS A 4 -16.84 -4.95 15.51
N VAL A 5 -15.64 -4.42 15.38
CA VAL A 5 -14.74 -4.71 14.25
C VAL A 5 -13.37 -5.12 14.74
N PHE A 6 -12.67 -5.89 13.92
CA PHE A 6 -11.25 -6.16 14.08
C PHE A 6 -10.46 -5.14 13.25
N PRO A 7 -9.83 -4.13 13.85
CA PRO A 7 -9.11 -3.12 13.08
C PRO A 7 -7.81 -3.72 12.52
N SER A 8 -7.71 -3.80 11.20
CA SER A 8 -6.46 -4.11 10.48
C SER A 8 -6.18 -3.05 9.42
N ILE A 9 -6.26 -1.79 9.84
CA ILE A 9 -6.04 -0.62 8.97
C ILE A 9 -4.55 -0.32 8.92
N ARG A 10 -4.09 0.12 7.75
CA ARG A 10 -2.69 0.39 7.44
C ARG A 10 -2.55 1.76 6.77
N LEU A 11 -1.44 2.43 7.04
CA LEU A 11 -1.13 3.77 6.56
C LEU A 11 0.03 3.71 5.57
N LEU A 12 -0.19 4.23 4.37
CA LEU A 12 0.81 4.19 3.30
C LEU A 12 2.00 5.15 3.51
N PRO A 13 1.82 6.43 3.93
CA PRO A 13 2.95 7.35 4.01
C PRO A 13 4.12 6.87 4.89
N PRO A 14 3.90 6.36 6.12
CA PRO A 14 5.00 5.82 6.95
C PRO A 14 5.67 4.59 6.31
N THR A 15 4.90 3.77 5.59
CA THR A 15 5.43 2.59 4.90
C THR A 15 6.28 2.97 3.69
N ILE A 16 5.85 3.96 2.90
CA ILE A 16 6.66 4.48 1.79
C ILE A 16 7.92 5.14 2.34
N ASP A 17 7.83 5.90 3.44
CA ASP A 17 8.97 6.52 4.13
C ASP A 17 10.03 5.47 4.50
N LEU A 18 9.62 4.34 5.08
CA LEU A 18 10.52 3.22 5.38
C LEU A 18 11.19 2.67 4.11
N LEU A 19 10.44 2.49 3.02
CA LEU A 19 11.00 1.97 1.76
C LEU A 19 12.02 2.94 1.14
N MET A 20 11.83 4.26 1.29
CA MET A 20 12.78 5.26 0.78
C MET A 20 14.11 5.28 1.55
N LEU A 21 14.16 4.69 2.75
CA LEU A 21 15.40 4.56 3.52
C LEU A 21 16.29 3.41 3.03
N ASP A 22 15.76 2.53 2.18
CA ASP A 22 16.53 1.44 1.60
C ASP A 22 17.38 1.94 0.41
N PRO A 23 18.72 1.93 0.52
CA PRO A 23 19.60 2.39 -0.56
C PRO A 23 19.54 1.52 -1.82
N ASP A 24 19.07 0.26 -1.72
CA ASP A 24 18.94 -0.63 -2.87
C ASP A 24 17.69 -0.29 -3.71
N LEU A 25 16.72 0.41 -3.12
CA LEU A 25 15.51 0.90 -3.77
C LEU A 25 15.77 2.29 -4.38
N ASN A 26 16.27 2.32 -5.63
CA ASN A 26 16.55 3.55 -6.39
C ASN A 26 15.26 4.24 -6.90
N ILE A 27 14.33 4.53 -5.98
CA ILE A 27 13.03 5.13 -6.27
C ILE A 27 13.19 6.66 -6.32
N ARG A 28 12.85 7.25 -7.46
CA ARG A 28 12.97 8.70 -7.72
C ARG A 28 11.62 9.38 -7.94
N GLY A 29 10.54 8.61 -7.97
CA GLY A 29 9.22 9.18 -8.07
C GLY A 29 8.10 8.21 -7.71
N LEU A 30 6.94 8.78 -7.41
CA LEU A 30 5.74 8.08 -6.98
C LEU A 30 4.58 8.40 -7.94
N LEU A 31 4.02 7.34 -8.53
CA LEU A 31 2.74 7.41 -9.22
C LEU A 31 1.64 7.06 -8.22
N CYS A 32 0.96 8.08 -7.73
CA CYS A 32 -0.07 7.99 -6.70
C CYS A 32 -1.45 7.84 -7.36
N SER A 33 -2.30 6.99 -6.79
CA SER A 33 -3.71 6.91 -7.18
C SER A 33 -4.50 8.10 -6.62
N ASP A 34 -5.43 8.62 -7.41
CA ASP A 34 -6.41 9.63 -7.00
C ASP A 34 -7.32 9.22 -5.82
N HIS A 35 -7.46 7.93 -5.52
CA HIS A 35 -8.14 7.45 -4.31
C HIS A 35 -7.47 7.95 -3.02
N ILE A 36 -6.18 8.30 -3.08
CA ILE A 36 -5.46 8.96 -1.97
C ILE A 36 -6.12 10.30 -1.64
N ASN A 37 -6.70 11.02 -2.61
CA ASN A 37 -7.32 12.32 -2.39
C ASN A 37 -8.69 12.25 -1.69
N THR A 38 -9.33 11.08 -1.60
CA THR A 38 -10.68 10.94 -1.01
C THR A 38 -10.66 10.85 0.52
N ILE A 39 -9.59 10.30 1.11
CA ILE A 39 -9.50 10.06 2.57
C ILE A 39 -8.10 10.39 3.12
N SER A 40 -7.07 10.29 2.29
CA SER A 40 -5.68 10.35 2.76
C SER A 40 -5.20 11.77 3.02
N ASP A 41 -4.10 11.84 3.77
CA ASP A 41 -3.45 13.09 4.08
C ASP A 41 -2.51 13.51 2.94
N THR A 42 -3.03 14.28 1.99
CA THR A 42 -2.25 14.90 0.91
C THR A 42 -1.06 15.71 1.44
N GLU A 43 -1.16 16.24 2.66
CA GLU A 43 -0.04 16.89 3.34
C GLU A 43 1.08 15.90 3.66
N ALA A 44 0.75 14.70 4.17
CA ALA A 44 1.74 13.67 4.48
C ALA A 44 2.52 13.24 3.23
N TYR A 45 1.86 13.08 2.08
CA TYR A 45 2.53 12.79 0.81
C TYR A 45 3.38 13.97 0.31
N THR A 46 2.91 15.20 0.49
CA THR A 46 3.68 16.40 0.15
C THR A 46 4.96 16.49 0.98
N GLN A 47 4.89 16.21 2.29
CA GLN A 47 6.06 16.23 3.16
C GLN A 47 7.02 15.07 2.85
N LEU A 48 6.48 13.89 2.55
CA LEU A 48 7.27 12.74 2.10
C LEU A 48 8.05 13.05 0.82
N ALA A 49 7.37 13.62 -0.18
CA ALA A 49 7.99 14.00 -1.45
C ALA A 49 9.13 15.01 -1.25
N LYS A 50 8.93 16.03 -0.40
CA LYS A 50 9.97 17.02 -0.06
C LYS A 50 11.14 16.39 0.67
N ARG A 51 10.89 15.51 1.64
CA ARG A 51 11.93 14.86 2.47
C ARG A 51 12.86 14.01 1.63
N HIS A 52 12.31 13.25 0.69
CA HIS A 52 13.05 12.29 -0.13
C HIS A 52 13.34 12.79 -1.55
N HIS A 53 13.06 14.06 -1.84
CA HIS A 53 13.22 14.68 -3.15
C HIS A 53 12.56 13.86 -4.29
N LEU A 54 11.37 13.33 -4.03
CA LEU A 54 10.64 12.49 -4.98
C LEU A 54 9.82 13.35 -5.94
N SER A 55 9.84 13.01 -7.22
CA SER A 55 8.84 13.49 -8.16
C SER A 55 7.51 12.76 -7.90
N CYS A 56 6.39 13.46 -7.86
CA CYS A 56 5.10 12.86 -7.57
C CYS A 56 4.06 13.25 -8.61
N PHE A 57 3.17 12.32 -8.92
CA PHE A 57 2.02 12.56 -9.76
C PHE A 57 0.80 11.81 -9.21
N ILE A 58 -0.34 12.48 -9.11
CA ILE A 58 -1.60 11.84 -8.77
C ILE A 58 -2.42 11.63 -10.05
N GLY A 59 -2.65 10.37 -10.41
CA GLY A 59 -3.45 9.97 -11.57
C GLY A 59 -4.57 9.00 -11.21
N GLY A 60 -5.56 8.90 -12.07
CA GLY A 60 -6.56 7.83 -12.05
C GLY A 60 -5.99 6.50 -12.56
N PHE A 61 -6.89 5.55 -12.81
CA PHE A 61 -6.55 4.21 -13.30
C PHE A 61 -6.70 4.04 -14.82
N GLU A 62 -7.10 5.09 -15.53
CA GLU A 62 -7.20 5.04 -16.99
C GLU A 62 -5.82 5.05 -17.63
N VAL A 63 -5.70 4.45 -18.82
CA VAL A 63 -4.41 4.33 -19.52
C VAL A 63 -3.77 5.70 -19.76
N ASN A 64 -4.57 6.71 -20.11
CA ASN A 64 -4.07 8.06 -20.35
C ASN A 64 -3.53 8.71 -19.08
N ASP A 65 -4.18 8.52 -17.93
CA ASP A 65 -3.73 9.07 -16.64
C ASP A 65 -2.38 8.49 -16.23
N ILE A 66 -2.20 7.18 -16.41
CA ILE A 66 -0.94 6.48 -16.13
C ILE A 66 0.17 6.99 -17.06
N LEU A 67 -0.11 7.12 -18.36
CA LEU A 67 0.87 7.61 -19.33
C LEU A 67 1.27 9.07 -19.06
N GLU A 68 0.30 9.93 -18.74
CA GLU A 68 0.56 11.31 -18.36
C GLU A 68 1.41 11.40 -17.10
N GLY A 69 1.09 10.59 -16.09
CA GLY A 69 1.86 10.52 -14.86
C GLY A 69 3.30 10.09 -15.08
N LEU A 70 3.53 9.05 -15.89
CA LEU A 70 4.89 8.63 -16.25
C LEU A 70 5.66 9.74 -16.97
N VAL A 71 5.03 10.47 -17.89
CA VAL A 71 5.65 11.59 -18.60
C VAL A 71 5.99 12.74 -17.65
N SER A 72 5.09 13.08 -16.72
CA SER A 72 5.33 14.12 -15.70
C SER A 72 6.50 13.74 -14.80
N LEU A 73 6.49 12.52 -14.25
CA LEU A 73 7.56 12.01 -13.39
C LEU A 73 8.93 12.06 -14.09
N VAL A 74 9.02 11.62 -15.35
CA VAL A 74 10.30 11.67 -16.10
C VAL A 74 10.79 13.10 -16.31
N LYS A 75 9.88 14.04 -16.63
CA LYS A 75 10.25 15.46 -16.80
C LYS A 75 10.75 16.08 -15.50
N GLN A 76 10.04 15.84 -14.41
CA GLN A 76 10.40 16.34 -13.08
C GLN A 76 11.77 15.81 -12.64
N ILE A 77 11.98 14.49 -12.73
CA ILE A 77 13.27 13.85 -12.41
C ILE A 77 14.41 14.46 -13.24
N ARG A 78 14.19 14.65 -14.55
CA ARG A 78 15.21 15.24 -15.44
C ARG A 78 15.56 16.68 -15.06
N ASN A 79 14.58 17.45 -14.60
CA ASN A 79 14.75 18.85 -14.22
C ASN A 79 15.22 19.02 -12.75
N ASN A 80 15.39 17.94 -11.99
CA ASN A 80 15.60 17.95 -10.54
C ASN A 80 14.48 18.70 -9.78
N GLU A 81 13.25 18.56 -10.26
CA GLU A 81 12.06 19.14 -9.66
C GLU A 81 11.35 18.08 -8.81
N SER A 82 10.98 18.44 -7.59
CA SER A 82 10.11 17.65 -6.72
C SER A 82 8.82 18.46 -6.54
N HIS A 83 7.94 18.34 -7.52
CA HIS A 83 6.60 18.92 -7.44
C HIS A 83 5.63 17.79 -7.13
N PHE A 84 4.82 18.01 -6.09
CA PHE A 84 3.60 17.24 -5.95
C PHE A 84 2.62 17.82 -6.96
N ASP A 85 2.66 17.29 -8.18
CA ASP A 85 1.88 17.81 -9.32
C ASP A 85 0.43 17.38 -9.12
N ASP A 86 -0.31 18.27 -8.49
CA ASP A 86 -1.70 18.08 -8.11
C ASP A 86 -2.58 18.67 -9.22
N THR A 87 -2.38 18.23 -10.46
CA THR A 87 -3.24 18.64 -11.60
C THR A 87 -4.70 18.22 -11.39
N SER A 88 -4.95 17.28 -10.46
CA SER A 88 -6.27 16.87 -9.96
C SER A 88 -6.69 17.51 -8.62
N ALA A 89 -5.86 18.35 -7.98
CA ALA A 89 -6.07 18.97 -6.65
C ALA A 89 -7.41 19.66 -6.52
N PHE A 90 -7.76 20.35 -7.61
CA PHE A 90 -8.79 21.37 -7.59
C PHE A 90 -10.17 20.77 -7.35
N SER A 91 -10.32 19.45 -7.55
CA SER A 91 -11.60 18.76 -7.39
C SER A 91 -11.83 18.16 -6.00
N TYR A 92 -10.82 17.99 -5.13
CA TYR A 92 -11.00 17.16 -3.93
C TYR A 92 -10.48 17.72 -2.61
N SER A 93 -9.92 18.94 -2.55
CA SER A 93 -9.76 19.67 -1.28
C SER A 93 -11.09 20.28 -0.77
N SER A 94 -12.16 19.49 -0.77
CA SER A 94 -13.48 19.93 -0.34
C SER A 94 -13.64 19.76 1.18
N ALA A 95 -14.63 20.43 1.77
CA ALA A 95 -14.94 20.34 3.20
C ALA A 95 -15.19 18.90 3.71
N ASP A 96 -15.44 17.95 2.80
CA ASP A 96 -15.73 16.56 3.14
C ASP A 96 -14.49 15.78 3.56
N ASN A 97 -13.31 16.11 3.02
CA ASN A 97 -12.04 15.56 3.51
C ASN A 97 -11.77 15.95 4.96
N ARG A 98 -12.14 17.17 5.37
CA ARG A 98 -12.00 17.60 6.78
C ARG A 98 -12.93 16.82 7.70
N LYS A 99 -14.17 16.54 7.27
CA LYS A 99 -15.11 15.72 8.04
C LYS A 99 -14.61 14.28 8.17
N ALA A 100 -14.13 13.68 7.08
CA ALA A 100 -13.57 12.33 7.08
C ALA A 100 -12.36 12.22 8.03
N ARG A 101 -11.40 13.15 7.92
CA ARG A 101 -10.23 13.20 8.82
C ARG A 101 -10.62 13.36 10.28
N LYS A 102 -11.62 14.20 10.57
CA LYS A 102 -12.14 14.36 11.93
C LYS A 102 -12.77 13.06 12.46
N MET A 103 -13.59 12.38 11.66
CA MET A 103 -14.18 11.10 12.06
C MET A 103 -13.10 10.03 12.29
N VAL A 104 -12.12 9.95 11.40
CA VAL A 104 -10.98 9.02 11.57
C VAL A 104 -10.22 9.35 12.85
N SER A 105 -9.95 10.62 13.16
CA SER A 105 -9.22 11.00 14.37
C SER A 105 -10.05 10.85 15.65
N GLU A 106 -11.39 10.93 15.58
CA GLU A 106 -12.30 10.65 16.69
C GLU A 106 -12.38 9.14 17.00
N VAL A 107 -12.18 8.27 16.01
CA VAL A 107 -12.29 6.80 16.18
C VAL A 107 -10.95 6.10 16.40
N PHE A 108 -9.92 6.54 15.67
CA PHE A 108 -8.65 5.84 15.57
C PHE A 108 -7.49 6.68 16.09
N PHE A 109 -6.42 5.99 16.50
CA PHE A 109 -5.11 6.59 16.73
C PHE A 109 -4.01 5.75 16.09
N ALA A 110 -2.96 6.42 15.62
CA ALA A 110 -1.83 5.78 14.95
C ALA A 110 -0.94 5.05 15.97
N VAL A 111 -0.53 3.83 15.64
CA VAL A 111 0.40 3.01 16.41
C VAL A 111 1.41 2.35 15.50
N ASP A 112 2.51 1.91 16.08
CA ASP A 112 3.45 1.02 15.43
C ASP A 112 2.74 -0.29 15.12
N THR A 113 2.94 -0.82 13.93
CA THR A 113 2.16 -1.96 13.45
C THR A 113 2.99 -2.85 12.56
N ASP A 114 2.80 -4.16 12.71
CA ASP A 114 3.45 -5.15 11.87
C ASP A 114 2.84 -5.17 10.47
N TRP A 115 3.74 -5.10 9.49
CA TRP A 115 3.46 -5.33 8.09
C TRP A 115 4.09 -6.66 7.69
N ARG A 116 3.26 -7.56 7.18
CA ARG A 116 3.72 -8.87 6.72
C ARG A 116 4.84 -8.72 5.70
N GLY A 117 5.99 -9.33 5.96
CA GLY A 117 7.19 -9.23 5.12
C GLY A 117 7.98 -7.93 5.22
N LEU A 118 7.53 -6.90 5.95
CA LEU A 118 8.24 -5.63 6.14
C LEU A 118 8.61 -5.35 7.61
N GLY A 119 8.07 -6.14 8.55
CA GLY A 119 8.30 -5.97 9.98
C GLY A 119 7.44 -4.87 10.59
N THR A 120 7.78 -4.45 11.80
CA THR A 120 7.09 -3.36 12.50
C THR A 120 7.46 -2.01 11.90
N ILE A 121 6.46 -1.23 11.50
CA ILE A 121 6.66 0.11 10.94
C ILE A 121 6.03 1.15 11.88
N GLU A 122 6.80 2.18 12.23
CA GLU A 122 6.38 3.24 13.14
C GLU A 122 5.11 3.94 12.64
N ARG A 123 4.14 4.12 13.54
CA ARG A 123 2.88 4.88 13.30
C ARG A 123 2.18 4.52 11.98
N SER A 124 2.25 3.25 11.58
CA SER A 124 1.82 2.77 10.27
C SER A 124 0.48 2.03 10.28
N GLY A 125 -0.15 1.89 11.44
CA GLY A 125 -1.48 1.29 11.56
C GLY A 125 -2.39 2.10 12.47
N PHE A 126 -3.67 1.81 12.38
CA PHE A 126 -4.68 2.38 13.26
C PHE A 126 -5.28 1.32 14.17
N VAL A 127 -5.43 1.70 15.43
CA VAL A 127 -6.23 0.98 16.43
C VAL A 127 -7.37 1.86 16.90
N ILE A 128 -8.43 1.22 17.39
CA ILE A 128 -9.60 1.94 17.92
C ILE A 128 -9.23 2.52 19.29
N ARG A 129 -9.59 3.78 19.47
CA ARG A 129 -9.41 4.53 20.72
C ARG A 129 -10.03 3.81 21.92
N ASP A 130 -9.43 3.97 23.09
CA ASP A 130 -9.87 3.27 24.31
C ASP A 130 -11.29 3.65 24.73
N GLU A 131 -11.68 4.90 24.49
CA GLU A 131 -13.03 5.42 24.70
C GLU A 131 -14.09 4.67 23.86
N LEU A 132 -13.67 4.00 22.79
CA LEU A 132 -14.50 3.22 21.88
C LEU A 132 -14.18 1.72 21.93
N SER A 133 -13.52 1.25 22.99
CA SER A 133 -13.08 -0.14 23.16
C SER A 133 -14.20 -1.20 23.04
N LEU A 134 -15.46 -0.84 23.31
CA LEU A 134 -16.63 -1.72 23.10
C LEU A 134 -16.85 -2.11 21.62
N TYR A 135 -16.31 -1.33 20.69
CA TYR A 135 -16.35 -1.58 19.25
C TYR A 135 -15.09 -2.27 18.72
N ASP A 136 -14.06 -2.42 19.54
CA ASP A 136 -12.85 -3.16 19.21
C ASP A 136 -13.01 -4.64 19.60
N ALA A 137 -13.11 -5.51 18.60
CA ALA A 137 -13.27 -6.94 18.82
C ALA A 137 -12.07 -7.56 19.57
N THR A 138 -10.85 -7.04 19.36
CA THR A 138 -9.65 -7.57 20.03
C THR A 138 -9.70 -7.33 21.54
N LYS A 139 -10.15 -6.14 21.94
CA LYS A 139 -10.32 -5.76 23.35
C LYS A 139 -11.57 -6.43 23.95
N ARG A 140 -12.71 -6.36 23.26
CA ARG A 140 -13.99 -6.90 23.74
C ARG A 140 -13.96 -8.40 24.01
N PHE A 141 -13.26 -9.16 23.18
CA PHE A 141 -13.17 -10.62 23.32
C PHE A 141 -11.82 -11.08 23.90
N ASN A 142 -10.97 -10.16 24.34
CA ASN A 142 -9.63 -10.45 24.89
C ASN A 142 -8.81 -11.38 23.98
N VAL A 143 -8.82 -11.09 22.68
CA VAL A 143 -8.10 -11.87 21.67
C VAL A 143 -6.60 -11.72 21.91
N ARG A 144 -5.89 -12.87 21.93
CA ARG A 144 -4.43 -12.93 22.02
C ARG A 144 -3.89 -13.49 20.73
N PHE A 145 -2.91 -12.81 20.16
CA PHE A 145 -2.25 -13.23 18.93
C PHE A 145 -1.02 -14.05 19.26
N GLU A 146 -0.82 -15.10 18.48
CA GLU A 146 0.44 -15.83 18.43
C GLU A 146 1.26 -15.31 17.24
N GLU A 147 2.58 -15.33 17.36
CA GLU A 147 3.45 -14.98 16.24
C GLU A 147 3.27 -16.00 15.10
N GLY A 148 2.97 -15.48 13.91
CA GLY A 148 2.84 -16.31 12.71
C GLY A 148 4.21 -16.68 12.15
N GLN A 149 4.37 -17.92 11.67
CA GLN A 149 5.54 -18.32 10.90
C GLN A 149 5.38 -17.92 9.42
N GLU A 150 6.37 -17.22 8.86
CA GLU A 150 6.41 -16.97 7.43
C GLU A 150 6.88 -18.23 6.66
N SER A 151 6.23 -18.51 5.53
CA SER A 151 6.61 -19.64 4.67
C SER A 151 7.92 -19.32 3.93
N CYS A 152 8.92 -20.19 4.10
CA CYS A 152 10.27 -19.99 3.56
C CYS A 152 10.36 -19.97 2.03
N MET A 153 9.35 -20.47 1.31
CA MET A 153 9.38 -20.54 -0.16
C MET A 153 8.81 -19.30 -0.85
N CYS A 154 8.23 -18.37 -0.10
CA CYS A 154 7.53 -17.22 -0.64
C CYS A 154 8.38 -15.94 -0.53
N GLN A 155 8.56 -15.22 -1.64
CA GLN A 155 9.28 -13.94 -1.67
C GLN A 155 8.34 -12.73 -1.78
N CYS A 156 7.13 -12.80 -1.19
CA CYS A 156 6.19 -11.67 -1.22
C CYS A 156 6.79 -10.40 -0.63
N ASN A 157 7.63 -10.51 0.40
CA ASN A 157 8.35 -9.38 0.99
C ASN A 157 9.22 -8.63 -0.04
N ALA A 158 10.00 -9.34 -0.86
CA ALA A 158 10.82 -8.75 -1.91
C ALA A 158 9.95 -8.11 -3.01
N ILE A 159 8.83 -8.75 -3.36
CA ILE A 159 7.92 -8.27 -4.40
C ILE A 159 7.19 -6.99 -3.97
N ILE A 160 6.60 -6.95 -2.76
CA ILE A 160 5.87 -5.77 -2.27
C ILE A 160 6.78 -4.57 -1.99
N SER A 161 8.05 -4.82 -1.67
CA SER A 161 9.05 -3.76 -1.47
C SER A 161 9.68 -3.28 -2.78
N GLY A 162 9.41 -3.95 -3.91
CA GLY A 162 9.97 -3.60 -5.21
C GLY A 162 11.40 -4.10 -5.44
N ARG A 163 11.93 -4.99 -4.58
CA ARG A 163 13.26 -5.61 -4.74
C ARG A 163 13.30 -6.76 -5.74
N GLY A 164 12.14 -7.27 -6.14
CA GLY A 164 12.02 -8.35 -7.12
C GLY A 164 10.67 -8.34 -7.81
N LEU A 165 10.58 -9.03 -8.94
CA LEU A 165 9.35 -9.27 -9.67
C LEU A 165 8.79 -10.65 -9.34
N PRO A 166 7.49 -10.89 -9.59
CA PRO A 166 6.90 -12.21 -9.36
C PRO A 166 7.66 -13.38 -10.01
N PRO A 167 8.20 -13.29 -11.25
CA PRO A 167 9.01 -14.36 -11.83
C PRO A 167 10.33 -14.67 -11.11
N ASP A 168 10.84 -13.76 -10.28
CA ASP A 168 12.06 -13.99 -9.49
C ASP A 168 11.78 -14.92 -8.29
N CYS A 169 10.51 -15.07 -7.90
CA CYS A 169 10.09 -15.96 -6.84
C CYS A 169 10.05 -17.42 -7.32
N PRO A 170 10.78 -18.36 -6.69
CA PRO A 170 10.85 -19.75 -7.13
C PRO A 170 9.50 -20.48 -7.05
N SER A 171 8.58 -19.99 -6.21
CA SER A 171 7.24 -20.56 -6.09
C SER A 171 6.26 -20.06 -7.17
N PHE A 172 6.54 -18.93 -7.82
CA PHE A 172 5.58 -18.24 -8.69
C PHE A 172 5.25 -19.05 -9.94
N GLY A 173 3.94 -19.28 -10.16
CA GLY A 173 3.43 -20.01 -11.32
C GLY A 173 3.73 -21.51 -11.33
N MET A 174 4.50 -22.00 -10.36
CA MET A 174 4.73 -23.41 -10.07
C MET A 174 3.74 -23.85 -8.99
N VAL A 175 4.19 -23.94 -7.74
CA VAL A 175 3.33 -24.31 -6.60
C VAL A 175 2.41 -23.17 -6.16
N CYS A 176 2.78 -21.92 -6.42
CA CYS A 176 1.96 -20.74 -6.10
C CYS A 176 1.22 -20.26 -7.34
N THR A 177 -0.07 -20.55 -7.40
CA THR A 177 -0.99 -20.14 -8.49
C THR A 177 -2.25 -19.49 -7.90
N PRO A 178 -3.11 -18.83 -8.69
CA PRO A 178 -4.38 -18.32 -8.19
C PRO A 178 -5.28 -19.39 -7.57
N LYS A 179 -5.21 -20.65 -8.05
CA LYS A 179 -5.95 -21.79 -7.49
C LYS A 179 -5.31 -22.34 -6.21
N ASN A 180 -3.98 -22.27 -6.11
CA ASN A 180 -3.22 -22.74 -4.96
C ASN A 180 -2.23 -21.64 -4.50
N PRO A 181 -2.71 -20.58 -3.84
CA PRO A 181 -1.85 -19.46 -3.48
C PRO A 181 -1.01 -19.79 -2.25
N VAL A 182 0.31 -19.65 -2.37
CA VAL A 182 1.25 -19.80 -1.24
C VAL A 182 1.38 -18.49 -0.45
N GLY A 183 1.39 -17.36 -1.15
CA GLY A 183 1.64 -16.04 -0.57
C GLY A 183 0.49 -15.05 -0.77
N PRO A 184 0.41 -14.00 0.06
CA PRO A 184 -0.69 -13.03 0.02
C PRO A 184 -0.79 -12.29 -1.32
N CYS A 185 0.34 -12.06 -2.00
CA CYS A 185 0.35 -11.39 -3.29
C CYS A 185 -0.31 -12.20 -4.42
N MET A 186 -0.59 -13.50 -4.22
CA MET A 186 -1.33 -14.34 -5.16
C MET A 186 -2.82 -14.50 -4.78
N ILE A 187 -3.17 -14.27 -3.51
CA ILE A 187 -4.54 -14.44 -2.98
C ILE A 187 -5.44 -13.28 -3.43
N SER A 188 -4.96 -12.04 -3.28
CA SER A 188 -5.76 -10.86 -3.62
C SER A 188 -5.80 -10.63 -5.12
N ASN A 189 -6.96 -10.24 -5.65
CA ASN A 189 -7.10 -9.77 -7.03
C ASN A 189 -6.27 -8.50 -7.30
N GLU A 190 -5.98 -7.72 -6.26
CA GLU A 190 -5.10 -6.54 -6.31
C GLU A 190 -3.62 -6.92 -6.05
N GLY A 191 -3.34 -8.19 -5.79
CA GLY A 191 -1.99 -8.66 -5.52
C GLY A 191 -1.09 -8.61 -6.75
N ILE A 192 0.16 -8.20 -6.56
CA ILE A 192 1.15 -8.05 -7.64
C ILE A 192 1.36 -9.40 -8.35
N CYS A 193 1.52 -10.50 -7.60
CA CYS A 193 1.70 -11.83 -8.21
C CYS A 193 0.45 -12.28 -8.95
N HIS A 194 -0.74 -12.08 -8.38
CA HIS A 194 -2.00 -12.43 -9.04
C HIS A 194 -2.14 -11.71 -10.39
N SER A 195 -1.95 -10.39 -10.38
CA SER A 195 -1.98 -9.57 -11.59
C SER A 195 -0.94 -10.02 -12.62
N TYR A 196 0.30 -10.26 -12.18
CA TYR A 196 1.37 -10.73 -13.07
C TYR A 196 1.05 -12.09 -13.69
N TYR A 197 0.49 -13.01 -12.91
CA TYR A 197 0.08 -14.32 -13.41
C TYR A 197 -1.03 -14.20 -14.45
N LYS A 198 -2.07 -13.41 -14.15
CA LYS A 198 -3.25 -13.21 -15.01
C LYS A 198 -2.89 -12.66 -16.38
N TYR A 199 -1.95 -11.71 -16.45
CA TYR A 199 -1.65 -11.00 -17.70
C TYR A 199 -0.41 -11.51 -18.43
N ASN A 200 0.50 -12.23 -17.77
CA ASN A 200 1.77 -12.68 -18.38
C ASN A 200 1.93 -14.20 -18.51
N VAL A 201 1.05 -15.02 -17.91
CA VAL A 201 1.15 -16.49 -18.03
C VAL A 201 0.11 -16.99 -19.05
N PRO A 202 0.52 -17.57 -20.20
CA PRO A 202 -0.41 -18.08 -21.21
C PRO A 202 -1.31 -19.19 -20.65
N ALA A 203 -2.60 -19.14 -20.99
CA ALA A 203 -3.63 -20.07 -20.49
C ALA A 203 -3.30 -21.56 -20.66
N HIS A 204 -2.48 -21.93 -21.66
CA HIS A 204 -2.09 -23.31 -21.93
C HIS A 204 -1.14 -23.91 -20.88
N ARG A 205 -0.44 -23.10 -20.06
CA ARG A 205 0.35 -23.59 -18.91
C ARG A 205 -0.45 -23.67 -17.61
N ALA A 206 -1.56 -22.93 -17.50
CA ALA A 206 -2.41 -22.92 -16.30
C ALA A 206 -3.30 -24.18 -16.15
N ALA A 207 -3.40 -25.00 -17.20
CA ALA A 207 -4.19 -26.23 -17.20
C ALA A 207 -3.40 -27.48 -16.76
N HIS A 208 -2.07 -27.38 -16.65
CA HIS A 208 -1.18 -28.51 -16.34
C HIS A 208 -0.35 -28.30 -15.07
N ALA A 209 -0.66 -27.26 -14.29
CA ALA A 209 -0.12 -27.00 -12.95
C ALA A 209 -1.22 -27.18 -11.90
#